data_AF-A0A2G0CDN3-F1
#
_entry.id   AF-A0A2G0CDN3-F1
#
_cell.length_a   1.000
_cell.length_b   1.000
_cell.length_c   1.000
_cell.angle_alpha   90.00
_cell.angle_beta   90.00
_cell.angle_gamma   90.00
#
_symmetry.space_group_name_H-M   'P 1'
#
loop_
_entity.id
_entity.type
_entity.pdbx_description
1 polymer ?
#
loop_
_entity_poly.entity_id
_entity_poly.type
_entity_poly.pdbx_seq_one_letter_code
_entity_poly.pdbx_strand_id
1 'polypeptide(L)'
;MLRALPALALPLLFTACTEDVQESIAPQSEALPQQIIQLAPTPADWVTIKGSAVEEDGAKAKDGRATRAAGNDRGRFNIDLKFIVPTTDEQVAVFEAAAARWERIIIKDVPSITATIPSAFNGFPPAAEGTLDDIVIEVALAPIDGPGGILGQAGPRFVRTADGLPLSGVMFFDVDDLAFLEELDLFEEVIVHEMGHVLGVGTLWDYRERDLVRQEGTNPYFAGRKANVFWNAEGGTYELPVENIGGRGTRLGHWRESVLRNELMTGFLNLGENPLSRITAGSMTDLGYGAAMVGERYDLPGGATGVNPTDFGTHTHDNATQAGIDIAAREITLTPIGSVTAD
;
A
#
# COMPACT_ATOMS: atom_id res chain seq x y z
N MET A 1 -76.67 -13.65 46.48
CA MET A 1 -75.60 -14.61 46.11
C MET A 1 -75.19 -14.31 44.68
N LEU A 2 -73.90 -14.00 44.50
CA LEU A 2 -73.27 -13.61 43.24
C LEU A 2 -72.93 -14.88 42.42
N ARG A 3 -73.27 -14.90 41.12
CA ARG A 3 -72.61 -15.62 39.99
C ARG A 3 -73.56 -15.53 38.78
N ALA A 4 -73.23 -14.75 37.76
CA ALA A 4 -72.34 -15.06 36.63
C ALA A 4 -73.16 -15.43 35.40
N LEU A 5 -73.06 -14.63 34.33
CA LEU A 5 -73.40 -15.02 32.96
C LEU A 5 -72.47 -14.26 31.98
N PRO A 6 -72.14 -14.90 30.84
CA PRO A 6 -70.88 -14.68 30.14
C PRO A 6 -70.95 -13.59 29.08
N ALA A 7 -69.77 -13.05 28.77
CA ALA A 7 -69.52 -12.11 27.71
C ALA A 7 -69.61 -12.78 26.32
N LEU A 8 -70.25 -12.08 25.38
CA LEU A 8 -70.12 -12.33 23.94
C LEU A 8 -69.61 -11.01 23.32
N ALA A 9 -68.45 -11.10 22.68
CA ALA A 9 -67.76 -9.98 22.05
C ALA A 9 -68.35 -9.65 20.66
N LEU A 10 -68.33 -8.37 20.28
CA LEU A 10 -68.20 -7.93 18.89
C LEU A 10 -67.68 -6.47 18.88
N PRO A 11 -66.88 -6.07 17.88
CA PRO A 11 -65.87 -5.03 17.99
C PRO A 11 -66.43 -3.63 17.72
N LEU A 12 -65.86 -2.62 18.37
CA LEU A 12 -66.06 -1.23 17.99
C LEU A 12 -64.79 -0.71 17.33
N LEU A 13 -64.90 -0.48 16.01
CA LEU A 13 -64.02 0.39 15.26
C LEU A 13 -64.27 1.83 15.69
N PHE A 14 -63.21 2.55 16.04
CA PHE A 14 -63.22 4.01 16.03
C PHE A 14 -62.00 4.52 15.28
N THR A 15 -62.26 5.25 14.21
CA THR A 15 -61.27 5.98 13.43
C THR A 15 -61.38 7.46 13.76
N ALA A 16 -60.20 8.06 13.95
CA ALA A 16 -59.82 9.47 13.82
C ALA A 16 -60.21 10.45 14.94
N CYS A 17 -59.16 11.05 15.53
CA CYS A 17 -58.78 12.44 15.22
C CYS A 17 -57.26 12.58 15.31
N THR A 18 -56.69 13.22 14.28
CA THR A 18 -55.28 13.54 14.06
C THR A 18 -54.86 14.76 14.88
N GLU A 19 -53.74 14.67 15.59
CA GLU A 19 -52.94 15.83 16.00
C GLU A 19 -51.58 15.73 15.29
N ASP A 20 -51.38 16.61 14.32
CA ASP A 20 -50.12 16.82 13.62
C ASP A 20 -49.10 17.37 14.61
N VAL A 21 -48.24 16.50 15.15
CA VAL A 21 -46.95 16.93 15.69
C VAL A 21 -45.99 16.93 14.52
N GLN A 22 -45.83 18.11 13.91
CA GLN A 22 -44.79 18.34 12.93
C GLN A 22 -43.44 18.32 13.66
N GLU A 23 -42.83 17.13 13.75
CA GLU A 23 -41.41 17.00 14.05
C GLU A 23 -40.66 17.77 12.97
N SER A 24 -40.09 18.90 13.36
CA SER A 24 -39.11 19.60 12.54
C SER A 24 -37.90 18.68 12.40
N ILE A 25 -37.85 17.93 11.30
CA ILE A 25 -36.63 17.31 10.82
C ILE A 25 -35.67 18.47 10.61
N ALA A 26 -34.71 18.62 11.52
CA ALA A 26 -33.59 19.52 11.31
C ALA A 26 -33.00 19.17 9.94
N PRO A 27 -32.72 20.14 9.06
CA PRO A 27 -32.05 19.83 7.81
C PRO A 27 -30.80 19.03 8.16
N GLN A 28 -30.74 17.80 7.66
CA GLN A 28 -29.50 17.04 7.67
C GLN A 28 -28.43 17.99 7.16
N SER A 29 -27.38 18.19 7.96
CA SER A 29 -26.19 18.94 7.61
C SER A 29 -25.95 18.77 6.12
N GLU A 30 -26.11 19.84 5.35
CA GLU A 30 -25.70 19.86 3.95
C GLU A 30 -24.29 19.28 3.93
N ALA A 31 -24.12 18.11 3.31
CA ALA A 31 -22.80 17.55 3.11
C ALA A 31 -22.01 18.66 2.41
N LEU A 32 -20.94 19.14 3.05
CA LEU A 32 -20.00 20.04 2.41
C LEU A 32 -19.72 19.44 1.02
N PRO A 33 -19.77 20.24 -0.06
CA PRO A 33 -19.49 19.72 -1.39
C PRO A 33 -18.17 18.97 -1.30
N GLN A 34 -18.20 17.66 -1.52
CA GLN A 34 -17.02 16.81 -1.45
C GLN A 34 -15.98 17.47 -2.34
N GLN A 35 -14.95 18.04 -1.72
CA GLN A 35 -13.88 18.67 -2.45
C GLN A 35 -13.27 17.58 -3.32
N ILE A 36 -13.29 17.76 -4.64
CA ILE A 36 -12.72 16.79 -5.56
C ILE A 36 -11.23 16.68 -5.22
N ILE A 37 -10.85 15.56 -4.63
CA ILE A 37 -9.47 15.27 -4.25
C ILE A 37 -8.73 14.85 -5.50
N GLN A 38 -7.58 15.48 -5.75
CA GLN A 38 -6.76 15.19 -6.92
C GLN A 38 -5.29 15.18 -6.53
N LEU A 39 -4.55 14.24 -7.11
CA LEU A 39 -3.10 14.28 -7.06
C LEU A 39 -2.58 15.56 -7.72
N ALA A 40 -1.55 16.14 -7.13
CA ALA A 40 -0.81 17.23 -7.74
C ALA A 40 -0.20 16.73 -9.07
N PRO A 41 -0.24 17.54 -10.13
CA PRO A 41 0.24 17.13 -11.44
C PRO A 41 1.72 16.74 -11.39
N THR A 42 2.10 15.73 -12.16
CA THR A 42 3.51 15.38 -12.35
C THR A 42 4.23 16.56 -13.00
N PRO A 43 5.28 17.11 -12.36
CA PRO A 43 6.06 18.21 -12.91
C PRO A 43 6.77 17.77 -14.19
N ALA A 44 7.00 18.71 -15.11
CA ALA A 44 7.71 18.43 -16.36
C ALA A 44 9.19 18.10 -16.13
N ASP A 45 9.79 18.74 -15.12
CA ASP A 45 11.19 18.57 -14.73
C ASP A 45 11.29 17.87 -13.36
N TRP A 46 12.40 17.18 -13.16
CA TRP A 46 12.70 16.54 -11.87
C TRP A 46 12.83 17.59 -10.76
N VAL A 47 12.06 17.42 -9.69
CA VAL A 47 12.09 18.34 -8.55
C VAL A 47 13.22 17.97 -7.60
N THR A 48 14.11 18.90 -7.26
CA THR A 48 15.15 18.69 -6.24
C THR A 48 14.88 19.59 -5.04
N ILE A 49 14.64 18.99 -3.88
CA ILE A 49 14.44 19.71 -2.62
C ILE A 49 15.74 19.65 -1.82
N LYS A 50 16.16 20.80 -1.30
CA LYS A 50 17.26 20.87 -0.36
C LYS A 50 16.70 20.75 1.06
N GLY A 51 17.18 19.74 1.77
CA GLY A 51 17.02 19.61 3.21
C GLY A 51 18.37 19.69 3.90
N SER A 52 18.34 19.58 5.22
CA SER A 52 19.54 19.42 6.04
C SER A 52 19.51 18.06 6.74
N ALA A 53 20.68 17.44 6.87
CA ALA A 53 20.82 16.28 7.74
C ALA A 53 20.47 16.66 9.18
N VAL A 54 19.85 15.75 9.93
CA VAL A 54 19.68 15.92 11.38
C VAL A 54 20.97 15.49 12.05
N GLU A 55 21.66 16.42 12.74
CA GLU A 55 22.82 16.05 13.55
C GLU A 55 22.35 15.17 14.72
N GLU A 56 22.80 13.92 14.76
CA GLU A 56 22.63 13.05 15.92
C GLU A 56 23.40 13.66 17.10
N ASP A 57 22.67 14.22 18.08
CA ASP A 57 23.28 14.92 19.20
C ASP A 57 24.20 13.97 19.99
N GLY A 58 25.52 14.24 19.93
CA GLY A 58 26.62 13.37 20.36
C GLY A 58 26.79 13.19 21.88
N ALA A 59 25.70 13.19 22.66
CA ALA A 59 25.76 13.03 24.11
C ALA A 59 26.09 11.58 24.50
N LYS A 60 27.26 11.42 25.12
CA LYS A 60 27.81 10.16 25.66
C LYS A 60 26.87 9.49 26.67
N ALA A 61 26.09 8.49 26.25
CA ALA A 61 25.45 7.54 27.17
C ALA A 61 26.33 6.30 27.38
N LYS A 62 26.95 6.25 28.56
CA LYS A 62 27.51 5.03 29.19
C LYS A 62 26.36 4.17 29.70
N ASP A 63 25.79 3.32 28.87
CA ASP A 63 25.15 2.06 29.28
C ASP A 63 24.72 1.34 28.01
N GLY A 64 25.03 0.05 27.91
CA GLY A 64 24.89 -0.78 26.71
C GLY A 64 23.45 -1.04 26.24
N ARG A 65 22.72 0.00 25.86
CA ARG A 65 21.46 -0.08 25.12
C ARG A 65 21.69 0.37 23.68
N ALA A 66 21.38 -0.52 22.74
CA ALA A 66 21.24 -0.18 21.33
C ALA A 66 19.94 0.61 21.17
N THR A 67 20.05 1.93 21.10
CA THR A 67 19.50 2.79 20.04
C THR A 67 19.73 4.26 20.41
N ARG A 68 20.17 5.05 19.42
CA ARG A 68 20.40 6.50 19.52
C ARG A 68 19.97 7.12 18.19
N ALA A 69 18.67 7.16 17.92
CA ALA A 69 18.12 7.73 16.70
C ALA A 69 17.37 9.03 16.97
N ALA A 70 17.26 9.87 15.95
CA ALA A 70 16.51 11.11 15.96
C ALA A 70 15.06 10.83 15.52
N GLY A 71 14.20 10.46 16.47
CA GLY A 71 12.80 10.09 16.18
C GLY A 71 12.09 9.56 17.44
N ASN A 72 10.77 9.39 17.39
CA ASN A 72 9.99 8.79 18.49
C ASN A 72 9.92 7.24 18.41
N ASP A 73 10.46 6.71 17.34
CA ASP A 73 10.56 5.31 16.88
C ASP A 73 11.61 4.46 17.62
N ARG A 74 12.48 5.12 18.40
CA ARG A 74 13.62 4.51 19.11
C ARG A 74 14.66 3.88 18.16
N GLY A 75 14.83 4.37 16.94
CA GLY A 75 15.82 3.91 15.98
C GLY A 75 15.44 2.65 15.22
N ARG A 76 14.15 2.51 14.93
CA ARG A 76 13.56 1.48 14.06
C ARG A 76 12.77 2.17 12.97
N PHE A 77 12.78 1.59 11.78
CA PHE A 77 11.96 2.08 10.68
C PHE A 77 10.50 2.32 11.09
N ASN A 78 9.96 3.49 10.74
CA ASN A 78 8.61 3.94 11.02
C ASN A 78 7.94 4.49 9.75
N ILE A 79 6.65 4.22 9.57
CA ILE A 79 5.84 4.75 8.47
C ILE A 79 4.84 5.74 9.05
N ASP A 80 5.06 7.03 8.79
CA ASP A 80 4.12 8.07 9.22
C ASP A 80 2.97 8.19 8.22
N LEU A 81 1.73 7.98 8.69
CA LEU A 81 0.53 8.13 7.88
C LEU A 81 -0.10 9.50 8.05
N LYS A 82 -0.37 10.18 6.93
CA LYS A 82 -1.05 11.48 6.91
C LYS A 82 -2.34 11.40 6.10
N PHE A 83 -3.47 11.31 6.80
CA PHE A 83 -4.79 11.30 6.18
C PHE A 83 -5.19 12.70 5.69
N ILE A 84 -5.52 12.80 4.41
CA ILE A 84 -5.77 14.07 3.70
C ILE A 84 -7.24 14.48 3.79
N VAL A 85 -8.12 13.51 3.96
CA VAL A 85 -9.54 13.68 4.18
C VAL A 85 -9.94 13.07 5.53
N PRO A 86 -11.07 13.47 6.12
CA PRO A 86 -11.56 12.85 7.35
C PRO A 86 -11.73 11.33 7.18
N THR A 87 -11.23 10.57 8.16
CA THR A 87 -11.33 9.11 8.22
C THR A 87 -11.94 8.67 9.55
N THR A 88 -12.47 7.44 9.59
CA THR A 88 -12.92 6.82 10.83
C THR A 88 -11.75 6.21 11.59
N ASP A 89 -11.89 6.03 12.91
CA ASP A 89 -10.87 5.35 13.73
C ASP A 89 -10.60 3.92 13.24
N GLU A 90 -11.60 3.25 12.68
CA GLU A 90 -11.49 1.91 12.09
C GLU A 90 -10.64 1.93 10.82
N GLN A 91 -10.88 2.88 9.91
CA GLN A 91 -10.04 3.06 8.73
C GLN A 91 -8.58 3.32 9.15
N VAL A 92 -8.36 4.26 10.07
CA VAL A 92 -7.02 4.54 10.60
C VAL A 92 -6.37 3.27 11.14
N ALA A 93 -7.08 2.47 11.94
CA ALA A 93 -6.54 1.23 12.50
C ALA A 93 -6.12 0.21 11.44
N VAL A 94 -6.85 0.08 10.33
CA VAL A 94 -6.48 -0.84 9.22
C VAL A 94 -5.21 -0.37 8.53
N PHE A 95 -5.07 0.92 8.26
CA PHE A 95 -3.85 1.47 7.67
C PHE A 95 -2.63 1.35 8.58
N GLU A 96 -2.80 1.60 9.89
CA GLU A 96 -1.75 1.40 10.89
C GLU A 96 -1.35 -0.07 11.03
N ALA A 97 -2.32 -1.01 10.93
CA ALA A 97 -2.03 -2.43 10.90
C ALA A 97 -1.20 -2.83 9.67
N ALA A 98 -1.52 -2.24 8.50
CA ALA A 98 -0.75 -2.44 7.28
C ALA A 98 0.68 -1.89 7.39
N ALA A 99 0.83 -0.67 7.94
CA ALA A 99 2.14 -0.09 8.24
C ALA A 99 2.95 -1.01 9.17
N ALA A 100 2.33 -1.50 10.24
CA ALA A 100 2.96 -2.42 11.17
C ALA A 100 3.40 -3.74 10.51
N ARG A 101 2.69 -4.25 9.48
CA ARG A 101 3.14 -5.42 8.69
C ARG A 101 4.47 -5.13 8.00
N TRP A 102 4.61 -3.98 7.37
CA TRP A 102 5.84 -3.55 6.72
C TRP A 102 6.98 -3.22 7.71
N GLU A 103 6.69 -2.59 8.84
CA GLU A 103 7.68 -2.28 9.89
C GLU A 103 8.19 -3.51 10.66
N ARG A 104 7.52 -4.67 10.53
CA ARG A 104 8.09 -5.95 10.96
C ARG A 104 9.17 -6.44 10.00
N ILE A 105 9.02 -6.13 8.71
CA ILE A 105 9.97 -6.49 7.66
C ILE A 105 11.11 -5.48 7.62
N ILE A 106 10.83 -4.18 7.54
CA ILE A 106 11.85 -3.13 7.53
C ILE A 106 12.11 -2.73 8.97
N ILE A 107 13.32 -2.97 9.48
CA ILE A 107 13.60 -2.84 10.92
C ILE A 107 14.65 -1.80 11.27
N LYS A 108 15.51 -1.43 10.32
CA LYS A 108 16.53 -0.41 10.56
C LYS A 108 16.01 0.94 10.07
N ASP A 109 16.21 1.90 10.94
CA ASP A 109 16.10 3.33 10.71
C ASP A 109 16.83 3.78 9.43
N VAL A 110 16.25 4.77 8.75
CA VAL A 110 16.77 5.49 7.59
C VAL A 110 16.99 6.95 8.00
N PRO A 111 18.17 7.55 7.72
CA PRO A 111 18.54 8.85 8.28
C PRO A 111 17.49 9.94 8.11
N SER A 112 17.06 10.57 9.20
CA SER A 112 16.06 11.64 9.16
C SER A 112 16.56 12.88 8.39
N ILE A 113 15.66 13.58 7.71
CA ILE A 113 15.96 14.80 6.93
C ILE A 113 15.05 15.92 7.37
N THR A 114 15.60 17.11 7.58
CA THR A 114 14.79 18.32 7.79
C THR A 114 14.53 19.01 6.46
N ALA A 115 13.28 19.04 6.02
CA ALA A 115 12.85 19.68 4.78
C ALA A 115 11.37 20.03 4.79
N THR A 116 10.92 20.82 3.81
CA THR A 116 9.50 20.97 3.49
C THR A 116 9.19 20.13 2.26
N ILE A 117 8.39 19.09 2.44
CA ILE A 117 8.00 18.16 1.38
C ILE A 117 6.61 18.55 0.87
N PRO A 118 6.45 18.94 -0.40
CA PRO A 118 5.15 19.26 -0.97
C PRO A 118 4.16 18.10 -0.83
N SER A 119 2.88 18.42 -0.64
CA SER A 119 1.83 17.40 -0.68
C SER A 119 1.76 16.74 -2.05
N ALA A 120 1.45 15.45 -2.06
CA ALA A 120 1.04 14.69 -3.21
C ALA A 120 -0.33 15.13 -3.75
N PHE A 121 -1.14 15.85 -2.96
CA PHE A 121 -2.48 16.31 -3.33
C PHE A 121 -2.54 17.82 -3.56
N ASN A 122 -3.33 18.23 -4.55
CA ASN A 122 -3.46 19.64 -4.91
C ASN A 122 -4.25 20.42 -3.84
N GLY A 123 -3.70 21.54 -3.40
CA GLY A 123 -4.36 22.43 -2.43
C GLY A 123 -4.25 22.00 -0.97
N PHE A 124 -3.43 21.00 -0.66
CA PHE A 124 -3.22 20.52 0.71
C PHE A 124 -1.90 21.03 1.32
N PRO A 125 -1.81 21.16 2.66
CA PRO A 125 -0.57 21.50 3.35
C PRO A 125 0.55 20.49 3.03
N PRO A 126 1.84 20.90 3.10
CA PRO A 126 2.99 20.02 2.85
C PRO A 126 2.86 18.65 3.51
N ALA A 127 3.28 17.58 2.83
CA ALA A 127 3.32 16.22 3.36
C ALA A 127 4.11 16.17 4.68
N ALA A 128 5.21 16.91 4.74
CA ALA A 128 5.97 17.17 5.95
C ALA A 128 6.57 18.58 5.94
N GLU A 129 6.65 19.18 7.11
CA GLU A 129 7.36 20.45 7.34
C GLU A 129 8.19 20.32 8.61
N GLY A 130 9.51 20.23 8.45
CA GLY A 130 10.46 20.02 9.55
C GLY A 130 11.22 18.71 9.40
N THR A 131 11.58 18.10 10.54
CA THR A 131 12.27 16.81 10.56
C THR A 131 11.30 15.71 10.17
N LEU A 132 11.62 15.04 9.07
CA LEU A 132 10.97 13.81 8.64
C LEU A 132 11.87 12.63 8.96
N ASP A 133 11.33 11.69 9.71
CA ASP A 133 11.95 10.41 10.01
C ASP A 133 11.45 9.37 9.00
N ASP A 134 12.34 8.52 8.49
CA ASP A 134 12.02 7.45 7.53
C ASP A 134 11.17 7.83 6.31
N ILE A 135 9.84 7.75 6.39
CA ILE A 135 8.89 8.02 5.31
C ILE A 135 7.56 8.58 5.84
N VAL A 136 6.99 9.56 5.12
CA VAL A 136 5.56 9.93 5.25
C VAL A 136 4.75 9.45 4.05
N ILE A 137 3.60 8.83 4.29
CA ILE A 137 2.65 8.42 3.26
C ILE A 137 1.36 9.21 3.44
N GLU A 138 1.01 10.01 2.44
CA GLU A 138 -0.29 10.69 2.42
C GLU A 138 -1.38 9.73 1.93
N VAL A 139 -2.48 9.65 2.67
CA VAL A 139 -3.60 8.72 2.40
C VAL A 139 -4.88 9.48 2.12
N ALA A 140 -5.57 9.11 1.04
CA ALA A 140 -6.91 9.60 0.74
C ALA A 140 -7.87 8.46 0.38
N LEU A 141 -9.09 8.55 0.94
CA LEU A 141 -10.24 7.73 0.60
C LEU A 141 -11.31 8.66 0.04
N ALA A 142 -11.39 8.80 -1.28
CA ALA A 142 -12.35 9.69 -1.94
C ALA A 142 -12.63 9.22 -3.38
N PRO A 143 -13.74 9.66 -4.01
CA PRO A 143 -14.03 9.29 -5.39
C PRO A 143 -12.92 9.72 -6.35
N ILE A 144 -12.55 8.86 -7.30
CA ILE A 144 -11.53 9.13 -8.33
C ILE A 144 -12.20 9.28 -9.69
N ASP A 145 -12.83 8.22 -10.18
CA ASP A 145 -13.48 8.19 -11.49
C ASP A 145 -14.87 7.51 -11.51
N GLY A 146 -15.35 7.10 -10.34
CA GLY A 146 -16.64 6.44 -10.18
C GLY A 146 -16.56 4.93 -10.39
N PRO A 147 -17.68 4.20 -10.27
CA PRO A 147 -17.63 2.74 -10.19
C PRO A 147 -17.04 2.05 -11.42
N GLY A 148 -16.20 1.04 -11.18
CA GLY A 148 -15.62 0.16 -12.19
C GLY A 148 -14.35 0.70 -12.85
N GLY A 149 -13.86 1.86 -12.41
CA GLY A 149 -12.65 2.51 -12.90
C GLY A 149 -11.43 2.16 -12.06
N ILE A 150 -10.69 3.18 -11.68
CA ILE A 150 -9.47 3.07 -10.87
C ILE A 150 -9.83 2.58 -9.46
N LEU A 151 -9.20 1.50 -9.02
CA LEU A 151 -9.36 1.00 -7.65
C LEU A 151 -8.49 1.80 -6.68
N GLY A 152 -7.26 2.09 -7.08
CA GLY A 152 -6.31 2.82 -6.26
C GLY A 152 -5.14 3.38 -7.06
N GLN A 153 -4.45 4.36 -6.48
CA GLN A 153 -3.21 4.90 -7.01
C GLN A 153 -2.20 4.99 -5.87
N ALA A 154 -1.05 4.35 -6.01
CA ALA A 154 -0.03 4.37 -4.97
C ALA A 154 1.39 4.40 -5.54
N GLY A 155 2.30 4.93 -4.74
CA GLY A 155 3.72 4.91 -5.06
C GLY A 155 4.52 6.02 -4.39
N PRO A 156 5.85 5.99 -4.54
CA PRO A 156 6.72 7.04 -4.03
C PRO A 156 6.49 8.35 -4.79
N ARG A 157 6.64 9.47 -4.07
CA ARG A 157 6.57 10.83 -4.61
C ARG A 157 7.93 11.50 -4.60
N PHE A 158 8.59 11.49 -3.46
CA PHE A 158 9.96 11.98 -3.33
C PHE A 158 10.84 10.88 -2.75
N VAL A 159 12.06 10.76 -3.26
CA VAL A 159 13.06 9.82 -2.78
C VAL A 159 14.28 10.55 -2.21
N ARG A 160 15.05 9.86 -1.40
CA ARG A 160 16.33 10.35 -0.88
C ARG A 160 17.37 10.31 -1.98
N THR A 161 18.12 11.40 -2.17
CA THR A 161 19.20 11.42 -3.19
C THR A 161 20.32 10.42 -2.87
N ALA A 162 20.56 10.12 -1.58
CA ALA A 162 21.68 9.30 -1.12
C ALA A 162 21.57 7.82 -1.52
N ASP A 163 20.40 7.21 -1.34
CA ASP A 163 20.18 5.77 -1.56
C ASP A 163 19.03 5.48 -2.53
N GLY A 164 18.19 6.48 -2.86
CA GLY A 164 17.01 6.30 -3.69
C GLY A 164 15.83 5.68 -2.97
N LEU A 165 15.87 5.55 -1.64
CA LEU A 165 14.72 5.11 -0.85
C LEU A 165 13.63 6.19 -0.79
N PRO A 166 12.35 5.82 -0.80
CA PRO A 166 11.24 6.74 -0.56
C PRO A 166 11.44 7.60 0.70
N LEU A 167 11.14 8.89 0.54
CA LEU A 167 11.02 9.87 1.62
C LEU A 167 9.55 10.25 1.82
N SER A 168 8.79 10.34 0.73
CA SER A 168 7.34 10.45 0.81
C SER A 168 6.66 9.64 -0.27
N GLY A 169 5.41 9.26 0.00
CA GLY A 169 4.56 8.55 -0.95
C GLY A 169 3.10 8.91 -0.79
N VAL A 170 2.28 8.25 -1.59
CA VAL A 170 0.83 8.44 -1.57
C VAL A 170 0.12 7.11 -1.73
N MET A 171 -1.02 6.97 -1.07
CA MET A 171 -2.04 5.96 -1.39
C MET A 171 -3.39 6.66 -1.53
N PHE A 172 -4.02 6.54 -2.70
CA PHE A 172 -5.32 7.14 -3.00
C PHE A 172 -6.28 6.06 -3.49
N PHE A 173 -7.28 5.72 -2.69
CA PHE A 173 -8.25 4.67 -3.00
C PHE A 173 -9.60 5.27 -3.43
N ASP A 174 -10.19 4.70 -4.48
CA ASP A 174 -11.52 5.10 -4.93
C ASP A 174 -12.59 4.40 -4.09
N VAL A 175 -13.25 5.17 -3.23
CA VAL A 175 -14.32 4.69 -2.35
C VAL A 175 -15.53 4.12 -3.10
N ASP A 176 -15.72 4.49 -4.38
CA ASP A 176 -16.78 3.93 -5.22
C ASP A 176 -16.47 2.47 -5.64
N ASP A 177 -15.25 1.99 -5.39
CA ASP A 177 -14.74 0.69 -5.80
C ASP A 177 -14.19 -0.17 -4.65
N LEU A 178 -14.38 0.23 -3.39
CA LEU A 178 -13.91 -0.54 -2.23
C LEU A 178 -14.93 -1.51 -1.65
N ALA A 179 -16.23 -1.28 -1.87
CA ALA A 179 -17.30 -2.01 -1.16
C ALA A 179 -17.18 -3.53 -1.31
N PHE A 180 -16.84 -4.03 -2.50
CA PHE A 180 -16.70 -5.47 -2.72
C PHE A 180 -15.45 -6.05 -2.04
N LEU A 181 -14.39 -5.27 -1.82
CA LEU A 181 -13.19 -5.70 -1.11
C LEU A 181 -13.44 -5.80 0.39
N GLU A 182 -14.23 -4.88 0.94
CA GLU A 182 -14.67 -4.94 2.34
C GLU A 182 -15.57 -6.15 2.58
N GLU A 183 -16.52 -6.45 1.67
CA GLU A 183 -17.37 -7.64 1.76
C GLU A 183 -16.59 -8.96 1.70
N LEU A 184 -15.40 -8.96 1.10
CA LEU A 184 -14.52 -10.12 0.95
C LEU A 184 -13.37 -10.16 1.96
N ASP A 185 -13.32 -9.22 2.91
CA ASP A 185 -12.21 -9.05 3.87
C ASP A 185 -10.83 -8.90 3.19
N LEU A 186 -10.79 -8.33 1.97
CA LEU A 186 -9.57 -8.16 1.17
C LEU A 186 -9.01 -6.73 1.20
N PHE A 187 -9.74 -5.78 1.78
CA PHE A 187 -9.31 -4.38 1.76
C PHE A 187 -7.99 -4.13 2.50
N GLU A 188 -7.76 -4.81 3.64
CA GLU A 188 -6.46 -4.73 4.34
C GLU A 188 -5.30 -5.23 3.46
N GLU A 189 -5.51 -6.33 2.72
CA GLU A 189 -4.49 -6.88 1.83
C GLU A 189 -4.15 -5.90 0.69
N VAL A 190 -5.16 -5.24 0.11
CA VAL A 190 -4.92 -4.17 -0.86
C VAL A 190 -4.10 -3.04 -0.25
N ILE A 191 -4.41 -2.58 0.96
CA ILE A 191 -3.65 -1.50 1.59
C ILE A 191 -2.18 -1.90 1.77
N VAL A 192 -1.92 -3.12 2.22
CA VAL A 192 -0.55 -3.62 2.40
C VAL A 192 0.17 -3.74 1.06
N HIS A 193 -0.52 -4.20 0.02
CA HIS A 193 -0.02 -4.27 -1.35
C HIS A 193 0.40 -2.88 -1.86
N GLU A 194 -0.51 -1.91 -1.83
CA GLU A 194 -0.26 -0.54 -2.29
C GLU A 194 0.86 0.15 -1.49
N MET A 195 0.92 -0.10 -0.18
CA MET A 195 2.00 0.40 0.65
C MET A 195 3.36 -0.21 0.24
N GLY A 196 3.38 -1.46 -0.23
CA GLY A 196 4.56 -2.08 -0.84
C GLY A 196 5.05 -1.32 -2.07
N HIS A 197 4.15 -0.87 -2.94
CA HIS A 197 4.49 0.00 -4.07
C HIS A 197 5.05 1.34 -3.63
N VAL A 198 4.50 1.95 -2.58
CA VAL A 198 5.05 3.17 -1.99
C VAL A 198 6.49 2.96 -1.50
N LEU A 199 6.73 1.84 -0.83
CA LEU A 199 8.03 1.48 -0.28
C LEU A 199 9.06 1.07 -1.34
N GLY A 200 8.64 0.79 -2.58
CA GLY A 200 9.53 0.59 -3.72
C GLY A 200 9.42 -0.76 -4.42
N VAL A 201 8.55 -1.66 -3.95
CA VAL A 201 8.29 -2.94 -4.63
C VAL A 201 7.64 -2.64 -5.98
N GLY A 202 8.25 -3.11 -7.07
CA GLY A 202 7.78 -2.84 -8.43
C GLY A 202 8.08 -1.44 -8.96
N THR A 203 7.96 -0.41 -8.11
CA THR A 203 8.12 1.00 -8.50
C THR A 203 9.57 1.48 -8.54
N LEU A 204 10.46 0.87 -7.74
CA LEU A 204 11.87 1.28 -7.59
C LEU A 204 12.88 0.17 -7.89
N TRP A 205 12.44 -0.97 -8.43
CA TRP A 205 13.34 -2.08 -8.79
C TRP A 205 14.39 -1.67 -9.83
N ASP A 206 14.01 -0.92 -10.86
CA ASP A 206 14.91 -0.39 -11.90
C ASP A 206 15.11 1.14 -11.81
N TYR A 207 15.02 1.69 -10.60
CA TYR A 207 15.22 3.12 -10.38
C TYR A 207 16.71 3.48 -10.27
N ARG A 208 17.16 4.46 -11.08
CA ARG A 208 18.55 4.93 -11.21
C ARG A 208 19.51 3.83 -11.69
N GLU A 209 20.48 3.47 -10.86
CA GLU A 209 21.49 2.43 -11.16
C GLU A 209 21.07 1.05 -10.63
N ARG A 210 19.87 0.95 -10.05
CA ARG A 210 19.29 -0.34 -9.65
C ARG A 210 18.89 -1.08 -10.93
N ASP A 211 19.37 -2.31 -11.06
CA ASP A 211 19.13 -3.23 -12.16
C ASP A 211 18.59 -4.52 -11.56
N LEU A 212 17.45 -4.41 -10.87
CA LEU A 212 16.84 -5.52 -10.15
C LEU A 212 15.82 -6.27 -11.00
N VAL A 213 15.33 -5.71 -12.10
CA VAL A 213 14.54 -6.44 -13.10
C VAL A 213 15.34 -6.54 -14.39
N ARG A 214 15.58 -7.77 -14.83
CA ARG A 214 16.22 -8.05 -16.12
C ARG A 214 15.24 -8.72 -17.05
N GLN A 215 15.46 -8.53 -18.34
CA GLN A 215 14.62 -9.09 -19.40
C GLN A 215 15.50 -9.81 -20.40
N GLU A 216 15.27 -11.11 -20.57
CA GLU A 216 15.80 -11.88 -21.70
C GLU A 216 14.62 -12.16 -22.64
N GLY A 217 14.59 -11.46 -23.78
CA GLY A 217 13.41 -11.46 -24.66
C GLY A 217 12.17 -10.85 -23.97
N THR A 218 11.07 -11.59 -23.94
CA THR A 218 9.79 -11.17 -23.32
C THR A 218 9.63 -11.68 -21.88
N ASN A 219 10.67 -12.29 -21.30
CA ASN A 219 10.58 -12.99 -20.02
C ASN A 219 11.38 -12.27 -18.92
N PRO A 220 10.75 -11.34 -18.17
CA PRO A 220 11.39 -10.61 -17.07
C PRO A 220 11.58 -11.49 -15.83
N TYR A 221 12.69 -11.26 -15.14
CA TYR A 221 13.01 -11.88 -13.86
C TYR A 221 13.70 -10.88 -12.92
N PHE A 222 13.60 -11.17 -11.63
CA PHE A 222 14.21 -10.36 -10.59
C PHE A 222 15.66 -10.82 -10.37
N ALA A 223 16.61 -9.90 -10.47
CA ALA A 223 18.05 -10.13 -10.33
C ALA A 223 18.56 -9.92 -8.89
N GLY A 224 17.69 -9.47 -7.97
CA GLY A 224 18.04 -9.27 -6.56
C GLY A 224 18.41 -10.58 -5.86
N ARG A 225 19.53 -10.56 -5.13
CA ARG A 225 20.14 -11.75 -4.55
C ARG A 225 19.30 -12.31 -3.40
N LYS A 226 18.75 -11.44 -2.54
CA LYS A 226 18.07 -11.85 -1.31
C LYS A 226 16.69 -12.44 -1.60
N ALA A 227 15.91 -11.81 -2.47
CA ALA A 227 14.63 -12.37 -2.90
C ALA A 227 14.82 -13.74 -3.55
N ASN A 228 15.83 -13.91 -4.41
CA ASN A 228 16.13 -15.21 -5.03
C ASN A 228 16.54 -16.30 -4.03
N VAL A 229 17.21 -15.96 -2.92
CA VAL A 229 17.49 -16.94 -1.87
C VAL A 229 16.20 -17.49 -1.26
N PHE A 230 15.22 -16.63 -1.00
CA PHE A 230 13.93 -17.08 -0.46
C PHE A 230 13.07 -17.78 -1.50
N TRP A 231 13.05 -17.30 -2.74
CA TRP A 231 12.41 -17.98 -3.87
C TRP A 231 12.86 -19.45 -3.98
N ASN A 232 14.17 -19.69 -3.97
CA ASN A 232 14.73 -21.05 -4.02
C ASN A 232 14.42 -21.85 -2.74
N ALA A 233 14.36 -21.21 -1.57
CA ALA A 233 14.04 -21.86 -0.31
C ALA A 233 12.56 -22.32 -0.24
N GLU A 234 11.64 -21.58 -0.89
CA GLU A 234 10.24 -21.97 -1.04
C GLU A 234 10.04 -23.04 -2.13
N GLY A 235 11.11 -23.50 -2.79
CA GLY A 235 11.07 -24.57 -3.80
C GLY A 235 10.94 -24.08 -5.23
N GLY A 236 11.13 -22.78 -5.47
CA GLY A 236 11.31 -22.21 -6.79
C GLY A 236 12.59 -22.70 -7.47
N THR A 237 12.62 -22.66 -8.80
CA THR A 237 13.78 -23.01 -9.62
C THR A 237 14.12 -21.88 -10.57
N TYR A 238 15.38 -21.81 -11.01
CA TYR A 238 15.91 -20.69 -11.81
C TYR A 238 15.72 -19.33 -11.13
N GLU A 239 15.65 -18.24 -11.91
CA GLU A 239 15.47 -16.89 -11.37
C GLU A 239 14.01 -16.58 -11.07
N LEU A 240 13.77 -15.81 -10.00
CA LEU A 240 12.46 -15.35 -9.56
C LEU A 240 11.72 -14.61 -10.68
N PRO A 241 10.57 -15.11 -11.17
CA PRO A 241 9.87 -14.49 -12.28
C PRO A 241 9.13 -13.20 -11.88
N VAL A 242 9.27 -12.19 -12.72
CA VAL A 242 8.51 -10.94 -12.67
C VAL A 242 7.36 -11.02 -13.67
N GLU A 243 6.28 -10.28 -13.40
CA GLU A 243 5.09 -10.26 -14.24
C GLU A 243 5.41 -9.75 -15.65
N ASN A 244 5.01 -10.52 -16.66
CA ASN A 244 5.34 -10.31 -18.05
C ASN A 244 4.13 -9.94 -18.91
N ILE A 245 2.91 -10.01 -18.35
CA ILE A 245 1.65 -9.57 -18.97
C ILE A 245 1.05 -8.35 -18.29
N GLY A 246 -0.03 -7.83 -18.87
CA GLY A 246 -0.79 -6.69 -18.33
C GLY A 246 -0.28 -5.31 -18.76
N GLY A 247 -0.87 -4.27 -18.17
CA GLY A 247 -0.59 -2.87 -18.47
C GLY A 247 0.66 -2.34 -17.78
N ARG A 248 0.81 -1.00 -17.75
CA ARG A 248 1.94 -0.34 -17.07
C ARG A 248 1.88 -0.45 -15.54
N GLY A 249 0.71 -0.71 -14.96
CA GLY A 249 0.57 -1.05 -13.53
C GLY A 249 1.02 -2.49 -13.26
N THR A 250 0.51 -3.44 -14.04
CA THR A 250 0.78 -4.87 -13.84
C THR A 250 2.19 -5.34 -14.23
N ARG A 251 2.61 -5.08 -15.48
CA ARG A 251 3.83 -5.66 -16.05
C ARG A 251 5.07 -5.03 -15.42
N LEU A 252 6.06 -5.85 -15.05
CA LEU A 252 7.32 -5.43 -14.40
C LEU A 252 7.18 -4.85 -12.98
N GLY A 253 5.95 -4.57 -12.52
CA GLY A 253 5.68 -4.06 -11.17
C GLY A 253 5.37 -5.13 -10.12
N HIS A 254 5.11 -6.37 -10.57
CA HIS A 254 4.60 -7.45 -9.74
C HIS A 254 5.42 -8.72 -9.85
N TRP A 255 5.29 -9.58 -8.86
CA TRP A 255 5.63 -10.97 -9.05
C TRP A 255 4.70 -11.64 -10.05
N ARG A 256 5.20 -12.65 -10.76
CA ARG A 256 4.39 -13.35 -11.78
C ARG A 256 3.28 -14.18 -11.14
N GLU A 257 2.03 -13.83 -11.41
CA GLU A 257 0.85 -14.49 -10.83
C GLU A 257 0.78 -15.97 -11.20
N SER A 258 1.08 -16.33 -12.45
CA SER A 258 1.01 -17.71 -12.93
C SER A 258 1.95 -18.66 -12.17
N VAL A 259 2.97 -18.12 -11.50
CA VAL A 259 3.99 -18.88 -10.76
C VAL A 259 3.85 -18.69 -9.26
N LEU A 260 3.73 -17.45 -8.78
CA LEU A 260 3.66 -17.13 -7.35
C LEU A 260 2.23 -17.13 -6.78
N ARG A 261 1.20 -17.14 -7.61
CA ARG A 261 -0.21 -17.30 -7.18
C ARG A 261 -0.56 -16.32 -6.06
N ASN A 262 -0.85 -16.80 -4.86
CA ASN A 262 -1.33 -15.99 -3.75
C ASN A 262 -0.24 -15.21 -2.99
N GLU A 263 0.97 -15.02 -3.52
CA GLU A 263 1.91 -14.09 -2.90
C GLU A 263 1.36 -12.67 -3.00
N LEU A 264 1.37 -11.91 -1.90
CA LEU A 264 0.65 -10.64 -1.81
C LEU A 264 1.01 -9.62 -2.90
N MET A 265 2.25 -9.58 -3.36
CA MET A 265 2.74 -8.61 -4.36
C MET A 265 2.65 -9.13 -5.81
N THR A 266 1.81 -10.12 -6.08
CA THR A 266 1.31 -10.37 -7.44
C THR A 266 0.20 -9.38 -7.77
N GLY A 267 -0.10 -9.17 -9.05
CA GLY A 267 -1.15 -8.22 -9.47
C GLY A 267 -2.60 -8.67 -9.18
N PHE A 268 -2.78 -9.76 -8.45
CA PHE A 268 -4.08 -10.37 -8.21
C PHE A 268 -4.24 -10.76 -6.73
N LEU A 269 -5.39 -10.42 -6.14
CA LEU A 269 -5.76 -10.94 -4.83
C LEU A 269 -6.54 -12.22 -4.95
N ASN A 270 -5.93 -13.31 -4.50
CA ASN A 270 -6.54 -14.62 -4.52
C ASN A 270 -7.54 -14.77 -3.37
N LEU A 271 -8.56 -15.61 -3.54
CA LEU A 271 -9.47 -15.96 -2.44
C LEU A 271 -8.69 -16.70 -1.35
N GLY A 272 -8.90 -16.31 -0.09
CA GLY A 272 -8.17 -16.85 1.06
C GLY A 272 -6.98 -15.97 1.44
N GLU A 273 -5.92 -16.60 1.94
CA GLU A 273 -4.74 -15.89 2.44
C GLU A 273 -3.85 -15.40 1.27
N ASN A 274 -3.45 -14.13 1.32
CA ASN A 274 -2.45 -13.53 0.42
C ASN A 274 -1.21 -13.13 1.23
N PRO A 275 -0.29 -14.07 1.54
CA PRO A 275 0.84 -13.79 2.42
C PRO A 275 1.86 -12.81 1.83
N LEU A 276 2.28 -11.86 2.66
CA LEU A 276 3.47 -11.03 2.43
C LEU A 276 4.72 -11.86 2.76
N SER A 277 5.26 -12.53 1.74
CA SER A 277 6.22 -13.62 1.93
C SER A 277 7.64 -13.14 2.22
N ARG A 278 8.52 -14.09 2.56
CA ARG A 278 9.96 -13.84 2.66
C ARG A 278 10.62 -13.47 1.33
N ILE A 279 9.99 -13.79 0.20
CA ILE A 279 10.47 -13.38 -1.13
C ILE A 279 10.40 -11.86 -1.22
N THR A 280 9.22 -11.30 -0.92
CA THR A 280 9.01 -9.85 -0.89
C THR A 280 9.88 -9.17 0.17
N ALA A 281 10.01 -9.73 1.37
CA ALA A 281 10.93 -9.22 2.39
C ALA A 281 12.40 -9.21 1.92
N GLY A 282 12.82 -10.24 1.17
CA GLY A 282 14.12 -10.29 0.53
C GLY A 282 14.31 -9.14 -0.46
N SER A 283 13.27 -8.82 -1.25
CA SER A 283 13.30 -7.71 -2.20
C SER A 283 13.52 -6.36 -1.51
N MET A 284 13.04 -6.17 -0.28
CA MET A 284 13.30 -4.95 0.50
C MET A 284 14.78 -4.80 0.85
N THR A 285 15.46 -5.90 1.15
CA THR A 285 16.92 -5.89 1.35
C THR A 285 17.65 -5.57 0.05
N ASP A 286 17.21 -6.13 -1.08
CA ASP A 286 17.79 -5.86 -2.39
C ASP A 286 17.55 -4.39 -2.84
N LEU A 287 16.44 -3.77 -2.39
CA LEU A 287 16.18 -2.33 -2.48
C LEU A 287 17.05 -1.48 -1.52
N GLY A 288 17.87 -2.09 -0.67
CA GLY A 288 18.77 -1.37 0.24
C GLY A 288 18.18 -0.98 1.59
N TYR A 289 16.94 -1.39 1.90
CA TYR A 289 16.42 -1.26 3.27
C TYR A 289 17.17 -2.18 4.23
N GLY A 290 17.26 -1.75 5.49
CA GLY A 290 17.63 -2.65 6.58
C GLY A 290 16.48 -3.55 6.98
N ALA A 291 16.16 -4.53 6.13
CA ALA A 291 15.06 -5.45 6.37
C ALA A 291 15.48 -6.69 7.18
N ALA A 292 14.61 -7.09 8.10
CA ALA A 292 14.55 -8.42 8.65
C ALA A 292 14.05 -9.38 7.55
N MET A 293 14.71 -10.53 7.45
CA MET A 293 14.32 -11.60 6.53
C MET A 293 13.15 -12.42 7.11
N VAL A 294 12.15 -11.71 7.63
CA VAL A 294 10.89 -12.26 8.13
C VAL A 294 9.82 -12.06 7.08
N GLY A 295 8.85 -12.95 7.05
CA GLY A 295 7.72 -12.91 6.14
C GLY A 295 6.68 -13.89 6.63
N GLU A 296 5.46 -13.71 6.17
CA GLU A 296 4.36 -14.61 6.45
C GLU A 296 4.61 -15.98 5.83
N ARG A 297 3.96 -17.00 6.37
CA ARG A 297 4.09 -18.34 5.81
C ARG A 297 3.47 -18.34 4.42
N TYR A 298 4.23 -18.81 3.46
CA TYR A 298 3.84 -18.86 2.07
C TYR A 298 4.27 -20.22 1.53
N ASP A 299 3.31 -20.99 1.03
CA ASP A 299 3.54 -22.36 0.57
C ASP A 299 3.53 -22.39 -0.97
N LEU A 300 4.70 -22.17 -1.57
CA LEU A 300 4.88 -22.29 -3.02
C LEU A 300 4.84 -23.77 -3.43
N PRO A 301 4.13 -24.16 -4.51
CA PRO A 301 4.20 -25.52 -5.04
C PRO A 301 5.66 -25.87 -5.40
N GLY A 302 6.21 -26.90 -4.76
CA GLY A 302 7.61 -27.31 -4.98
C GLY A 302 7.89 -27.63 -6.45
N GLY A 303 9.00 -27.09 -6.97
CA GLY A 303 9.37 -27.21 -8.37
C GLY A 303 8.72 -26.15 -9.27
N ALA A 304 8.21 -25.06 -8.70
CA ALA A 304 7.75 -23.92 -9.47
C ALA A 304 8.87 -23.39 -10.38
N THR A 305 8.59 -23.36 -11.68
CA THR A 305 9.58 -22.99 -12.70
C THR A 305 9.65 -21.47 -12.83
N GLY A 306 10.78 -20.89 -12.46
CA GLY A 306 11.08 -19.49 -12.71
C GLY A 306 11.64 -19.27 -14.13
N VAL A 307 12.36 -18.16 -14.31
CA VAL A 307 12.96 -17.80 -15.60
C VAL A 307 14.36 -18.37 -15.68
N ASN A 308 14.63 -19.20 -16.70
CA ASN A 308 15.99 -19.61 -17.04
C ASN A 308 16.64 -18.56 -17.97
N PRO A 309 17.63 -17.78 -17.52
CA PRO A 309 18.24 -16.71 -18.33
C PRO A 309 19.03 -17.23 -19.54
N THR A 310 19.30 -18.54 -19.60
CA THR A 310 20.04 -19.17 -20.71
C THR A 310 19.13 -19.82 -21.75
N ASP A 311 17.82 -19.88 -21.48
CA ASP A 311 16.81 -20.42 -22.40
C ASP A 311 16.06 -19.28 -23.08
N PHE A 312 16.56 -18.86 -24.24
CA PHE A 312 16.00 -17.78 -25.06
C PHE A 312 14.75 -18.20 -25.85
N GLY A 313 14.12 -19.33 -25.50
CA GLY A 313 12.86 -19.77 -26.08
C GLY A 313 11.74 -18.75 -25.86
N THR A 314 10.75 -18.74 -26.76
CA THR A 314 9.54 -17.93 -26.63
C THR A 314 8.67 -18.52 -25.51
N HIS A 315 8.97 -18.22 -24.25
CA HIS A 315 8.04 -18.45 -23.16
C HIS A 315 6.86 -17.49 -23.37
N THR A 316 5.80 -18.06 -23.94
CA THR A 316 4.56 -17.36 -24.27
C THR A 316 3.92 -16.82 -23.01
N HIS A 317 3.22 -15.69 -23.14
CA HIS A 317 2.33 -15.13 -22.12
C HIS A 317 1.65 -16.23 -21.30
N ASP A 318 2.02 -16.34 -20.03
CA ASP A 318 1.38 -17.29 -19.14
C ASP A 318 -0.01 -16.72 -18.83
N ASN A 319 -1.03 -17.23 -19.50
CA ASN A 319 -2.40 -16.89 -19.14
C ASN A 319 -2.61 -17.34 -17.70
N ALA A 320 -2.81 -16.39 -16.78
CA ALA A 320 -3.20 -16.64 -15.40
C ALA A 320 -4.61 -17.26 -15.40
N THR A 321 -4.69 -18.57 -15.66
CA THR A 321 -5.94 -19.32 -15.86
C THR A 321 -6.67 -19.64 -14.54
N GLN A 322 -6.17 -19.13 -13.42
CA GLN A 322 -6.74 -19.26 -12.07
C GLN A 322 -6.59 -17.97 -11.25
N ALA A 323 -6.51 -16.80 -11.89
CA ALA A 323 -6.20 -15.57 -11.21
C ALA A 323 -7.32 -15.14 -10.24
N GLY A 324 -6.94 -14.59 -9.09
CA GLY A 324 -7.83 -13.92 -8.17
C GLY A 324 -8.44 -12.63 -8.75
N ILE A 325 -8.83 -11.70 -7.87
CA ILE A 325 -9.31 -10.38 -8.27
C ILE A 325 -8.13 -9.60 -8.85
N ASP A 326 -8.20 -9.23 -10.13
CA ASP A 326 -7.18 -8.44 -10.84
C ASP A 326 -7.20 -6.99 -10.34
N ILE A 327 -6.42 -6.73 -9.29
CA ILE A 327 -6.26 -5.37 -8.73
C ILE A 327 -5.34 -4.54 -9.65
N ALA A 328 -4.35 -5.17 -10.27
CA ALA A 328 -3.36 -4.48 -11.08
C ALA A 328 -3.89 -3.93 -12.41
N ALA A 329 -4.99 -4.49 -12.93
CA ALA A 329 -5.70 -3.92 -14.07
C ALA A 329 -6.39 -2.57 -13.75
N ARG A 330 -6.60 -2.28 -12.46
CA ARG A 330 -7.34 -1.11 -11.97
C ARG A 330 -6.51 -0.21 -11.06
N GLU A 331 -5.27 -0.56 -10.78
CA GLU A 331 -4.34 0.28 -10.03
C GLU A 331 -3.61 1.27 -10.95
N ILE A 332 -3.06 2.32 -10.33
CA ILE A 332 -2.03 3.16 -10.95
C ILE A 332 -0.82 3.22 -10.02
N THR A 333 0.24 2.53 -10.38
CA THR A 333 1.54 2.68 -9.72
C THR A 333 2.21 3.99 -10.12
N LEU A 334 2.57 4.81 -9.14
CA LEU A 334 3.24 6.08 -9.32
C LEU A 334 4.76 5.92 -9.20
N THR A 335 5.50 6.75 -9.93
CA THR A 335 6.95 6.84 -9.84
C THR A 335 7.34 8.15 -9.15
N PRO A 336 8.57 8.23 -8.58
CA PRO A 336 9.03 9.46 -7.98
C PRO A 336 9.06 10.61 -8.98
N ILE A 337 8.77 11.82 -8.50
CA ILE A 337 8.80 13.06 -9.29
C ILE A 337 9.96 13.97 -8.91
N GLY A 338 10.69 13.60 -7.85
CA GLY A 338 11.75 14.41 -7.31
C GLY A 338 12.57 13.66 -6.28
N SER A 339 13.65 14.31 -5.86
CA SER A 339 14.49 13.83 -4.77
C SER A 339 14.76 14.92 -3.75
N VAL A 340 15.13 14.48 -2.56
CA VAL A 340 15.56 15.36 -1.47
C VAL A 340 17.00 15.04 -1.12
N THR A 341 17.82 16.08 -1.14
CA THR A 341 19.22 16.00 -0.75
C THR A 341 19.38 16.60 0.63
N ALA A 342 19.98 15.85 1.55
CA ALA A 342 20.47 16.38 2.81
C ALA A 342 21.88 16.94 2.56
N ASP A 343 21.99 18.28 2.55
CA ASP A 343 23.27 18.99 2.58
C ASP A 343 23.74 19.19 4.04
#